data_AF-A0A1G5RW89-F1
#
_entry.id   AF-A0A1G5RW89-F1
#
_cell.length_a   1.000
_cell.length_b   1.000
_cell.length_c   1.000
_cell.angle_alpha   90.00
_cell.angle_beta   90.00
_cell.angle_gamma   90.00
#
_symmetry.space_group_name_H-M   'P 1'
#
loop_
_entity.id
_entity.type
_entity.pdbx_description
1 polymer ?
#
loop_
_entity_poly.entity_id
_entity_poly.type
_entity_poly.pdbx_seq_one_letter_code
_entity_poly.pdbx_strand_id
1 'polypeptide(L)'
;MEMSVEVMNPIGAEVGTKVEIELADEKVLTAAFIVYVIPMIALFAGIGLVQLVFSQLKNVEVLSAIAGISLMVLTFLIIRRNDKARREGGKYEMEISKILEEDENTCSIRT
;
A
#
# COMPACT_ATOMS: atom_id res chain seq x y z
N MET A 1 -31.46 11.73 6.48
CA MET A 1 -30.17 11.70 5.76
C MET A 1 -30.06 10.32 5.17
N GLU A 2 -30.15 10.21 3.86
CA GLU A 2 -29.89 8.96 3.14
C GLU A 2 -28.39 8.96 2.79
N MET A 3 -27.69 7.90 3.16
CA MET A 3 -26.25 7.75 2.92
C MET A 3 -26.08 6.56 1.97
N SER A 4 -25.79 6.86 0.71
CA SER A 4 -25.52 5.86 -0.33
C SER A 4 -24.02 5.80 -0.62
N VAL A 5 -23.51 4.59 -0.81
CA VAL A 5 -22.09 4.31 -1.06
C VAL A 5 -22.01 3.40 -2.28
N GLU A 6 -21.20 3.79 -3.27
CA GLU A 6 -20.92 2.97 -4.46
C GLU A 6 -19.81 1.95 -4.13
N VAL A 7 -20.07 0.68 -4.44
CA VAL A 7 -19.21 -0.48 -4.13
C VAL A 7 -19.15 -1.37 -5.37
N MET A 8 -18.00 -1.98 -5.65
CA MET A 8 -17.86 -2.92 -6.77
C MET A 8 -18.51 -4.27 -6.41
N ASN A 9 -19.22 -4.86 -7.37
CA ASN A 9 -19.92 -6.14 -7.20
C ASN A 9 -19.25 -7.25 -8.04
N PRO A 10 -18.05 -7.72 -7.68
CA PRO A 10 -17.37 -8.78 -8.44
C PRO A 10 -18.09 -10.14 -8.34
N ILE A 11 -18.84 -10.37 -7.25
CA ILE A 11 -19.55 -11.63 -6.99
C ILE A 11 -20.98 -11.68 -7.55
N GLY A 12 -21.45 -10.59 -8.17
CA GLY A 12 -22.78 -10.53 -8.80
C GLY A 12 -23.96 -10.60 -7.81
N ALA A 13 -23.81 -10.07 -6.60
CA ALA A 13 -24.88 -10.03 -5.60
C ALA A 13 -26.13 -9.30 -6.11
N GLU A 14 -27.31 -9.90 -5.87
CA GLU A 14 -28.61 -9.37 -6.31
C GLU A 14 -29.18 -8.36 -5.29
N VAL A 15 -30.03 -7.46 -5.81
CA VAL A 15 -30.70 -6.43 -5.01
C VAL A 15 -31.61 -7.07 -3.96
N GLY A 16 -31.43 -6.69 -2.69
CA GLY A 16 -32.18 -7.23 -1.55
C GLY A 16 -31.38 -8.19 -0.67
N THR A 17 -30.17 -8.56 -1.08
CA THR A 17 -29.29 -9.45 -0.34
C THR A 17 -28.47 -8.68 0.70
N LYS A 18 -28.31 -9.21 1.92
CA LYS A 18 -27.32 -8.69 2.88
C LYS A 18 -25.93 -9.09 2.40
N VAL A 19 -25.06 -8.10 2.25
CA VAL A 19 -23.71 -8.28 1.73
C VAL A 19 -22.67 -7.74 2.69
N GLU A 20 -21.54 -8.42 2.77
CA GLU A 20 -20.36 -7.97 3.49
C GLU A 20 -19.43 -7.23 2.52
N ILE A 21 -19.04 -6.01 2.89
CA ILE A 21 -18.19 -5.13 2.09
C ILE A 21 -16.81 -5.13 2.73
N GLU A 22 -15.80 -5.53 1.98
CA GLU A 22 -14.41 -5.46 2.42
C GLU A 22 -13.66 -4.39 1.62
N LEU A 23 -12.72 -3.70 2.28
CA LEU A 23 -11.71 -2.95 1.54
C LEU A 23 -10.77 -3.97 0.91
N ALA A 24 -10.58 -3.92 -0.41
CA ALA A 24 -9.64 -4.79 -1.11
C ALA A 24 -8.19 -4.49 -0.67
N ASP A 25 -7.76 -5.10 0.44
CA ASP A 25 -6.49 -4.78 1.11
C ASP A 25 -5.36 -5.77 0.75
N GLU A 26 -5.57 -6.60 -0.29
CA GLU A 26 -4.68 -7.71 -0.65
C GLU A 26 -3.25 -7.28 -1.04
N LYS A 27 -3.01 -5.99 -1.32
CA LYS A 27 -1.69 -5.46 -1.70
C LYS A 27 -0.97 -4.67 -0.60
N VAL A 28 -1.54 -4.53 0.61
CA VAL A 28 -0.93 -3.69 1.67
C VAL A 28 0.43 -4.20 2.12
N LEU A 29 0.58 -5.51 2.32
CA LEU A 29 1.86 -6.08 2.76
C LEU A 29 2.97 -5.83 1.73
N THR A 30 2.65 -6.00 0.44
CA THR A 30 3.58 -5.73 -0.66
C THR A 30 3.91 -4.24 -0.76
N ALA A 31 2.93 -3.35 -0.60
CA ALA A 31 3.16 -1.90 -0.60
C ALA A 31 4.07 -1.48 0.56
N ALA A 32 3.82 -2.00 1.78
CA ALA A 32 4.67 -1.77 2.93
C ALA A 32 6.10 -2.25 2.66
N PHE A 33 6.26 -3.48 2.14
CA PHE A 33 7.58 -4.02 1.77
C PHE A 33 8.35 -3.08 0.83
N ILE A 34 7.69 -2.56 -0.22
CA ILE A 34 8.30 -1.63 -1.17
C ILE A 34 8.76 -0.33 -0.48
N VAL A 35 7.90 0.26 0.35
CA VAL A 35 8.17 1.54 1.04
C VAL A 35 9.32 1.42 2.05
N TYR A 36 9.54 0.26 2.65
CA TYR A 36 10.64 0.06 3.59
C TYR A 36 11.92 -0.45 2.91
N VAL A 37 11.81 -1.47 2.06
CA VAL A 37 12.98 -2.18 1.52
C VAL A 37 13.65 -1.42 0.38
N ILE A 38 12.89 -0.83 -0.55
CA ILE A 38 13.48 -0.13 -1.70
C ILE A 38 14.31 1.09 -1.26
N PRO A 39 13.81 2.01 -0.41
CA PRO A 39 14.61 3.14 0.07
C PRO A 39 15.85 2.68 0.84
N MET A 40 15.77 1.59 1.59
CA MET A 40 16.91 1.02 2.31
C MET A 40 17.99 0.50 1.34
N ILE A 41 17.61 -0.22 0.29
CA ILE A 41 18.57 -0.69 -0.74
C ILE A 41 19.18 0.52 -1.47
N ALA A 42 18.36 1.53 -1.79
CA ALA A 42 18.83 2.75 -2.45
C ALA A 42 19.89 3.49 -1.62
N LEU A 43 19.74 3.54 -0.29
CA LEU A 43 20.75 4.11 0.61
C LEU A 43 22.12 3.43 0.45
N PHE A 44 22.16 2.10 0.60
CA PHE A 44 23.42 1.34 0.49
C PHE A 44 24.02 1.42 -0.91
N ALA A 45 23.18 1.36 -1.94
CA ALA A 45 23.61 1.55 -3.33
C ALA A 45 24.22 2.94 -3.55
N GLY A 46 23.59 4.00 -3.05
CA GLY A 46 24.09 5.37 -3.16
C GLY A 46 25.43 5.58 -2.48
N ILE A 47 25.61 5.03 -1.27
CA ILE A 47 26.90 5.07 -0.56
C ILE A 47 27.97 4.31 -1.35
N GLY A 48 27.67 3.07 -1.76
CA GLY A 48 28.62 2.21 -2.49
C GLY A 48 29.04 2.80 -3.84
N LEU A 49 28.10 3.37 -4.58
CA LEU A 49 28.38 4.01 -5.87
C LEU A 49 29.30 5.22 -5.72
N VAL A 50 29.06 6.08 -4.73
CA VAL A 50 29.92 7.26 -4.51
C VAL A 50 31.30 6.87 -4.02
N GLN A 51 31.40 5.89 -3.12
CA GLN A 51 32.69 5.34 -2.68
C GLN A 51 33.50 4.78 -3.85
N LEU A 52 32.86 4.04 -4.77
CA LEU A 52 33.53 3.46 -5.93
C LEU A 52 34.06 4.53 -6.90
N VAL A 53 33.24 5.54 -7.20
CA VAL A 53 33.54 6.54 -8.24
C VAL A 53 34.45 7.67 -7.72
N PHE A 54 34.30 8.07 -6.45
CA PHE A 54 34.96 9.24 -5.88
C PHE A 54 35.97 8.91 -4.78
N SER A 55 36.48 7.66 -4.75
CA SER A 55 37.41 7.13 -3.74
C SER A 55 38.66 7.99 -3.48
N GLN A 56 39.09 8.80 -4.45
CA GLN A 56 40.28 9.65 -4.34
C GLN A 56 40.04 10.98 -3.61
N LEU A 57 38.79 11.33 -3.27
CA LEU A 57 38.47 12.57 -2.57
C LEU A 57 38.67 12.40 -1.06
N LYS A 58 39.36 13.37 -0.42
CA LYS A 58 39.58 13.39 1.04
C LYS A 58 38.30 13.34 1.88
N ASN A 59 37.16 13.76 1.33
CA ASN A 59 35.88 13.84 2.03
C ASN A 59 34.83 12.86 1.44
N VAL A 60 35.27 11.79 0.77
CA VAL A 60 34.38 10.83 0.11
C VAL A 60 33.40 10.17 1.09
N GLU A 61 33.80 9.96 2.35
CA GLU A 61 32.95 9.37 3.38
C GLU A 61 31.70 10.22 3.63
N VAL A 62 31.90 11.52 3.90
CA VAL A 62 30.81 12.48 4.12
C VAL A 62 29.96 12.65 2.86
N LEU A 63 30.61 12.73 1.69
CA LEU A 63 29.91 12.86 0.41
C LEU A 63 29.05 11.62 0.11
N SER A 64 29.55 10.42 0.41
CA SER A 64 28.84 9.16 0.21
C SER A 64 27.63 9.03 1.13
N ALA A 65 27.76 9.45 2.39
CA ALA A 65 26.65 9.48 3.34
C ALA A 65 25.56 10.45 2.87
N ILE A 66 25.93 11.67 2.48
CA ILE A 66 24.97 12.67 1.98
C ILE A 66 24.29 12.18 0.72
N ALA A 67 25.04 11.60 -0.22
CA ALA A 67 24.49 11.08 -1.47
C ALA A 67 23.54 9.91 -1.22
N GLY A 68 23.89 8.96 -0.36
CA GLY A 68 23.02 7.85 0.03
C GLY A 68 21.72 8.31 0.66
N ILE A 69 21.80 9.24 1.63
CA ILE A 69 20.62 9.82 2.28
C ILE A 69 19.75 10.57 1.26
N SER A 70 20.38 11.37 0.40
CA SER A 70 19.67 12.13 -0.65
C SER A 70 18.94 11.18 -1.61
N LEU A 71 19.59 10.08 -2.00
CA LEU A 71 19.00 9.07 -2.87
C LEU A 71 17.83 8.35 -2.20
N MET A 72 17.99 7.95 -0.93
CA MET A 72 16.91 7.35 -0.13
C MET A 72 15.69 8.28 -0.05
N VAL A 73 15.92 9.57 0.25
CA VAL A 73 14.84 10.58 0.31
C VAL A 73 14.18 10.73 -1.05
N LEU A 74 14.96 10.80 -2.14
CA LEU A 74 14.43 10.89 -3.49
C LEU A 74 13.55 9.69 -3.84
N THR A 75 14.03 8.48 -3.57
CA THR A 75 13.28 7.23 -3.76
C THR A 75 11.98 7.23 -2.97
N PHE A 76 12.03 7.62 -1.70
CA PHE A 76 10.82 7.72 -0.86
C PHE A 76 9.82 8.75 -1.40
N LEU A 77 10.29 9.91 -1.89
CA LEU A 77 9.42 10.93 -2.48
C LEU A 77 8.77 10.46 -3.79
N ILE A 78 9.50 9.72 -4.63
CA ILE A 78 8.97 9.13 -5.87
C ILE A 78 7.87 8.12 -5.53
N ILE A 79 8.13 7.21 -4.59
CA ILE A 79 7.14 6.22 -4.14
C ILE A 79 5.91 6.92 -3.58
N ARG A 80 6.08 7.92 -2.72
CA ARG A 80 4.98 8.69 -2.11
C ARG A 80 4.14 9.44 -3.14
N ARG A 81 4.76 10.01 -4.17
CA ARG A 81 4.02 10.68 -5.25
C ARG A 81 3.21 9.70 -6.09
N ASN A 82 3.77 8.53 -6.39
CA ASN A 82 3.07 7.50 -7.15
C ASN A 82 1.92 6.86 -6.35
N ASP A 83 2.13 6.60 -5.05
CA ASP A 83 1.08 6.09 -4.16
C ASP A 83 -0.09 7.09 -4.06
N LYS A 84 0.21 8.38 -3.92
CA LYS A 84 -0.82 9.44 -3.93
C LYS A 84 -1.58 9.50 -5.27
N ALA A 85 -0.88 9.41 -6.40
CA ALA A 85 -1.50 9.42 -7.72
C ALA A 85 -2.39 8.19 -7.98
N ARG A 86 -2.06 7.03 -7.39
CA ARG A 86 -2.89 5.81 -7.47
C ARG A 86 -4.11 5.87 -6.56
N ARG A 87 -3.95 6.41 -5.34
CA ARG A 87 -5.05 6.62 -4.39
C ARG A 87 -6.07 7.66 -4.84
N GLU A 88 -5.67 8.67 -5.62
CA GLU A 88 -6.58 9.67 -6.16
C GLU A 88 -7.41 9.16 -7.37
N GLY A 89 -6.94 8.09 -8.05
CA GLY A 89 -7.68 7.43 -9.12
C GLY A 89 -8.58 6.28 -8.67
N GLY A 90 -8.25 5.63 -7.54
CA GLY A 90 -9.02 4.55 -6.94
C GLY A 90 -9.66 5.00 -5.64
N LYS A 91 -10.86 5.60 -5.73
CA LYS A 91 -11.76 5.75 -4.59
C LYS A 91 -11.88 4.38 -3.94
N TYR A 92 -11.36 4.21 -2.71
CA TYR A 92 -11.63 3.10 -1.79
C TYR A 92 -12.37 1.95 -2.49
N GLU A 93 -11.62 1.06 -3.18
CA GLU A 93 -12.17 -0.08 -3.91
C GLU A 93 -12.74 -1.05 -2.87
N MET A 94 -13.93 -0.71 -2.41
CA MET A 94 -14.79 -1.53 -1.60
C MET A 94 -15.37 -2.55 -2.55
N GLU A 95 -15.10 -3.81 -2.26
CA GLU A 95 -15.62 -4.93 -3.02
C GLU A 95 -16.60 -5.70 -2.13
N ILE A 96 -17.69 -6.17 -2.74
CA ILE A 96 -18.57 -7.11 -2.06
C ILE A 96 -17.82 -8.46 -1.97
N SER A 97 -17.40 -8.83 -0.76
CA SER A 97 -16.61 -10.02 -0.49
C SER A 97 -17.48 -11.26 -0.29
N LYS A 98 -18.62 -11.11 0.39
CA LYS A 98 -19.54 -12.23 0.68
C LYS A 98 -21.01 -11.82 0.67
N ILE A 99 -21.84 -12.75 0.22
CA ILE A 99 -23.29 -12.75 0.45
C ILE A 99 -23.52 -13.45 1.79
N LEU A 100 -24.18 -12.77 2.71
CA LEU A 100 -24.65 -13.39 3.94
C LEU A 100 -25.95 -14.12 3.60
N GLU A 101 -25.88 -15.44 3.42
CA GLU A 101 -27.07 -16.27 3.51
C GLU A 101 -27.55 -16.18 4.97
N GLU A 102 -28.82 -15.80 5.14
CA GLU A 102 -29.45 -15.73 6.45
C GLU A 102 -29.59 -17.17 6.95
N ASP A 103 -28.58 -17.66 7.68
CA ASP A 103 -28.65 -18.94 8.39
C ASP A 103 -29.81 -18.86 9.39
N GLU A 104 -30.97 -19.38 8.96
CA GLU A 104 -32.19 -19.59 9.73
C GLU A 104 -32.03 -20.58 10.92
N ASN A 105 -30.80 -20.81 11.43
CA ASN A 105 -30.55 -21.79 12.49
C ASN A 105 -29.93 -21.26 13.79
N THR A 106 -29.98 -19.96 14.04
CA THR A 106 -29.87 -19.43 15.43
C THR A 106 -31.25 -19.17 16.05
N CYS A 107 -32.21 -20.07 15.83
CA CYS A 107 -33.32 -20.27 16.75
C CYS A 107 -33.06 -21.52 17.61
N SER A 108 -32.14 -21.39 18.56
CA SER A 108 -32.12 -22.22 19.77
C SER A 108 -31.27 -21.55 20.86
N ILE A 109 -31.72 -20.40 21.36
CA ILE A 109 -31.56 -20.15 22.79
C ILE A 109 -32.82 -20.72 23.44
N ARG A 110 -32.79 -22.03 23.69
CA ARG A 110 -33.61 -22.65 24.71
C ARG A 110 -32.72 -22.99 25.90
N THR A 111 -33.13 -22.41 27.03
CA THR A 111 -32.75 -22.65 28.43
C THR A 111 -31.56 -21.86 28.94
#